data_AF-Q5Z4C0-F1
#
_entry.id   AF-Q5Z4C0-F1
#
_cell.length_a   1.000
_cell.length_b   1.000
_cell.length_c   1.000
_cell.angle_alpha   90.00
_cell.angle_beta   90.00
_cell.angle_gamma   90.00
#
_symmetry.space_group_name_H-M   'P 1'
#
loop_
_entity.id
_entity.type
_entity.pdbx_description
1 polymer ?
#
loop_
_entity_poly.entity_id
_entity_poly.type
_entity_poly.pdbx_seq_one_letter_code
_entity_poly.pdbx_strand_id
1 'polypeptide(L)'
;MMLVIVRDNIAWEAISDKLTTRNHKNCCLKWYYQLASPLVQKGIWADTDDYRLVEALQNVDAVCVEDIDWDNLLDHRSGEVCRQRWNEMVRYLGGHKEKPFIEQVEVLSKRYCPEMVDYREGEA
;
A
#
# COMPACT_ATOMS: atom_id res chain seq x y z
N MET A 1 10.14 -2.86 31.63
CA MET A 1 9.00 -3.45 30.91
C MET A 1 8.99 -2.79 29.53
N MET A 2 9.97 -3.07 28.65
CA MET A 2 10.13 -4.30 27.83
C MET A 2 8.84 -4.51 27.02
N LEU A 3 8.78 -4.11 25.74
CA LEU A 3 9.39 -4.85 24.64
C LEU A 3 9.98 -3.92 23.55
N VAL A 4 11.31 -3.91 23.49
CA VAL A 4 12.04 -4.03 22.22
C VAL A 4 12.37 -5.53 22.10
N ILE A 5 12.58 -6.01 20.86
CA ILE A 5 12.98 -7.38 20.45
C ILE A 5 11.72 -8.27 20.24
N VAL A 6 11.41 -8.83 19.06
CA VAL A 6 12.25 -9.60 18.11
C VAL A 6 11.81 -9.33 16.66
N ARG A 7 12.68 -8.66 15.87
CA ARG A 7 12.91 -9.06 14.47
C ARG A 7 13.37 -10.51 14.54
N ASP A 8 12.77 -11.46 13.80
CA ASP A 8 13.41 -12.66 13.23
C ASP A 8 12.31 -13.62 12.77
N ASN A 9 12.11 -13.72 11.44
CA ASN A 9 11.92 -14.96 10.66
C ASN A 9 11.32 -14.74 9.25
N ILE A 10 11.18 -13.49 8.79
CA ILE A 10 11.18 -13.25 7.35
C ILE A 10 12.65 -13.26 6.94
N ALA A 11 13.01 -14.10 5.97
CA ALA A 11 14.33 -14.13 5.33
C ALA A 11 14.60 -12.81 4.56
N TRP A 12 14.67 -11.70 5.30
CA TRP A 12 15.03 -10.39 4.79
C TRP A 12 16.49 -10.36 4.37
N GLU A 13 17.35 -11.26 4.86
CA GLU A 13 18.73 -11.41 4.39
C GLU A 13 18.80 -11.94 2.96
N ALA A 14 18.03 -12.97 2.62
CA ALA A 14 17.99 -13.54 1.25
C ALA A 14 17.40 -12.56 0.21
N ILE A 15 16.50 -11.68 0.65
CA ILE A 15 15.91 -10.60 -0.18
C ILE A 15 16.85 -9.38 -0.22
N SER A 16 17.58 -9.10 0.86
CA SER A 16 18.57 -8.02 0.96
C SER A 16 19.78 -8.24 0.07
N ASP A 17 20.26 -9.49 -0.07
CA ASP A 17 21.43 -9.79 -0.89
C ASP A 17 21.19 -9.60 -2.41
N LYS A 18 19.93 -9.65 -2.86
CA LYS A 18 19.55 -9.28 -4.24
C LYS A 18 19.22 -7.78 -4.41
N LEU A 19 19.05 -7.03 -3.31
CA LEU A 19 18.63 -5.63 -3.30
C LEU A 19 19.70 -4.79 -2.62
N THR A 20 20.89 -4.79 -3.22
CA THR A 20 22.13 -4.14 -2.75
C THR A 20 22.12 -2.61 -2.83
N THR A 21 20.98 -1.95 -2.61
CA THR A 21 20.96 -0.52 -2.28
C THR A 21 20.02 -0.27 -1.10
N ARG A 22 20.67 0.07 0.03
CA ARG A 22 20.08 0.44 1.32
C ARG A 22 18.86 1.34 1.15
N ASN A 23 17.87 1.15 2.04
CA ASN A 23 16.91 2.14 2.58
C ASN A 23 15.40 1.88 2.38
N HIS A 24 14.97 0.66 2.00
CA HIS A 24 13.54 0.40 1.79
C HIS A 24 12.69 0.43 3.08
N LYS A 25 13.19 -0.12 4.21
CA LYS A 25 12.45 -0.14 5.49
C LYS A 25 12.18 1.28 6.05
N ASN A 26 13.15 2.19 5.97
CA ASN A 26 12.92 3.57 6.38
C ASN A 26 12.09 4.36 5.35
N CYS A 27 12.12 3.98 4.07
CA CYS A 27 11.22 4.56 3.05
C CYS A 27 9.77 4.14 3.31
N CYS A 28 9.55 2.88 3.72
CA CYS A 28 8.25 2.38 4.19
C CYS A 28 7.75 3.15 5.39
N LEU A 29 8.58 3.28 6.43
CA LEU A 29 8.21 4.00 7.64
C LEU A 29 8.03 5.50 7.38
N LYS A 30 8.91 6.18 6.63
CA LYS A 30 8.75 7.61 6.30
C LYS A 30 7.46 7.87 5.54
N TRP A 31 7.15 7.04 4.54
CA TRP A 31 5.90 7.16 3.79
C TRP A 31 4.70 6.90 4.70
N TYR A 32 4.73 5.82 5.48
CA TYR A 32 3.64 5.46 6.40
C TYR A 32 3.41 6.53 7.50
N TYR A 33 4.47 7.14 8.05
CA TYR A 33 4.37 8.29 8.96
C TYR A 33 3.98 9.60 8.27
N GLN A 34 4.36 9.82 7.00
CA GLN A 34 3.86 10.93 6.17
C GLN A 34 2.39 10.74 5.76
N LEU A 35 1.91 9.50 5.81
CA LEU A 35 0.56 9.04 5.53
C LEU A 35 -0.15 8.54 6.77
N ALA A 36 0.10 9.19 7.92
CA ALA A 36 -0.88 9.21 9.00
C ALA A 36 -2.15 9.92 8.48
N SER A 37 -2.84 9.23 7.58
CA SER A 37 -3.99 9.73 6.85
C SER A 37 -5.08 10.02 7.86
N PRO A 38 -5.83 11.10 7.68
CA PRO A 38 -7.03 11.34 8.45
C PRO A 38 -7.95 10.10 8.49
N LEU A 39 -7.94 9.24 7.46
CA LEU A 39 -8.73 8.01 7.42
C LEU A 39 -8.22 6.95 8.41
N VAL A 40 -6.90 6.73 8.46
CA VAL A 40 -6.27 5.80 9.40
C VAL A 40 -6.43 6.30 10.84
N GLN A 41 -6.22 7.61 11.06
CA GLN A 41 -6.40 8.22 12.39
C GLN A 41 -7.85 8.13 12.91
N LYS A 42 -8.83 8.16 11.99
CA LYS A 42 -10.26 7.98 12.32
C LYS A 42 -10.67 6.51 12.44
N GLY A 43 -9.75 5.56 12.21
CA GLY A 43 -10.04 4.12 12.19
C GLY A 43 -10.91 3.67 11.01
N ILE A 44 -11.07 4.52 9.99
CA ILE A 44 -11.88 4.26 8.79
C ILE A 44 -11.07 3.46 7.76
N TRP A 45 -9.74 3.48 7.83
CA TRP A 45 -8.86 2.74 6.92
C TRP A 45 -7.87 1.91 7.72
N ALA A 46 -7.77 0.62 7.40
CA ALA A 46 -6.83 -0.30 8.03
C ALA A 46 -5.52 -0.38 7.25
N ASP A 47 -4.44 -0.76 7.92
CA ASP A 47 -3.13 -0.91 7.30
C ASP A 47 -3.10 -1.92 6.15
N THR A 48 -3.92 -2.96 6.25
CA THR A 48 -4.02 -4.01 5.22
C THR A 48 -4.85 -3.54 4.02
N ASP A 49 -5.68 -2.51 4.18
CA ASP A 49 -6.52 -2.02 3.09
C ASP A 49 -5.71 -1.35 1.97
N ASP A 50 -4.52 -0.82 2.27
CA ASP A 50 -3.62 -0.31 1.23
C ASP A 50 -3.23 -1.40 0.22
N TYR A 51 -2.98 -2.62 0.71
CA TYR A 51 -2.60 -3.76 -0.13
C TYR A 51 -3.79 -4.26 -0.92
N ARG A 52 -4.96 -4.39 -0.27
CA ARG A 52 -6.20 -4.83 -0.91
C ARG A 52 -6.64 -3.85 -2.00
N LEU A 53 -6.51 -2.54 -1.75
CA LEU A 53 -6.80 -1.51 -2.75
C LEU A 53 -5.91 -1.67 -3.98
N VAL A 54 -4.59 -1.82 -3.78
CA VAL A 54 -3.64 -1.93 -4.89
C VAL A 54 -3.84 -3.24 -5.65
N GLU A 55 -4.07 -4.35 -4.96
CA GLU A 55 -4.39 -5.64 -5.58
C GLU A 55 -5.68 -5.57 -6.42
N ALA A 56 -6.75 -5.00 -5.87
CA ALA A 56 -8.00 -4.81 -6.61
C ALA A 56 -7.77 -3.96 -7.87
N LEU A 57 -7.02 -2.86 -7.75
CA LEU A 57 -6.67 -1.98 -8.88
C LEU A 57 -5.81 -2.65 -9.96
N GLN A 58 -5.03 -3.68 -9.62
CA GLN A 58 -4.28 -4.47 -10.60
C GLN A 58 -5.15 -5.49 -11.35
N ASN A 59 -6.22 -5.95 -10.71
CA ASN A 59 -7.08 -7.01 -11.22
C ASN A 59 -8.30 -6.48 -12.00
N VAL A 60 -8.62 -5.19 -11.85
CA VAL A 60 -9.64 -4.54 -12.69
C VAL A 60 -9.09 -4.30 -14.10
N ASP A 61 -9.93 -4.57 -15.10
CA ASP A 61 -9.65 -4.24 -16.51
C ASP A 61 -9.97 -2.75 -16.77
N ALA A 62 -9.32 -1.86 -16.03
CA ALA A 62 -9.48 -0.41 -16.13
C ALA A 62 -8.22 0.22 -16.73
N VAL A 63 -8.38 1.10 -17.72
CA VAL A 63 -7.25 1.81 -18.35
C VAL A 63 -7.03 3.20 -17.75
N CYS A 64 -8.04 3.76 -17.06
CA CYS A 64 -7.96 5.02 -16.36
C CYS A 64 -8.79 5.04 -15.07
N VAL A 65 -8.66 6.11 -14.30
CA VAL A 65 -9.28 6.27 -12.97
C VAL A 65 -10.81 6.33 -13.07
N GLU A 66 -11.32 6.83 -14.19
CA GLU A 66 -12.73 7.02 -14.49
C GLU A 66 -13.46 5.70 -14.78
N ASP A 67 -12.73 4.69 -15.29
CA ASP A 67 -13.27 3.37 -15.62
C ASP A 67 -13.43 2.47 -14.39
N ILE A 68 -12.88 2.86 -13.25
CA ILE A 68 -12.93 2.08 -12.02
C ILE A 68 -14.32 2.23 -11.39
N ASP A 69 -14.98 1.11 -11.17
CA ASP A 69 -16.16 1.04 -10.32
C ASP A 69 -15.74 1.04 -8.84
N TRP A 70 -15.52 2.24 -8.31
CA TRP A 70 -15.05 2.44 -6.94
C TRP A 70 -15.99 1.86 -5.89
N ASP A 71 -17.30 1.90 -6.12
CA ASP A 71 -18.30 1.46 -5.15
C ASP A 71 -18.34 -0.06 -4.99
N ASN A 72 -17.86 -0.80 -6.00
CA ASN A 72 -17.74 -2.25 -5.98
C ASN A 72 -16.27 -2.73 -5.97
N LEU A 73 -15.30 -1.84 -5.72
CA LEU A 73 -13.89 -2.19 -5.76
C LEU A 73 -13.44 -3.00 -4.52
N LEU A 74 -13.96 -2.65 -3.35
CA LEU A 74 -13.69 -3.33 -2.07
C LEU A 74 -14.99 -3.52 -1.30
N ASP A 75 -15.40 -4.77 -1.07
CA ASP A 75 -16.69 -5.10 -0.44
C ASP A 75 -16.90 -4.48 0.96
N HIS A 76 -15.81 -4.23 1.69
CA HIS A 76 -15.84 -3.70 3.05
C HIS A 76 -15.56 -2.19 3.15
N ARG A 77 -15.42 -1.47 2.03
CA ARG A 77 -15.13 -0.04 2.00
C ARG A 77 -16.01 0.68 0.97
N SER A 78 -16.46 1.89 1.29
CA SER A 78 -17.19 2.70 0.31
C SER A 78 -16.26 3.22 -0.78
N GLY A 79 -16.79 3.38 -1.99
CA GLY A 79 -16.02 3.89 -3.13
C GLY A 79 -15.46 5.29 -2.89
N GLU A 80 -16.18 6.14 -2.15
CA GLU A 80 -15.67 7.45 -1.73
C GLU A 80 -14.37 7.35 -0.92
N VAL A 81 -14.33 6.43 0.06
CA VAL A 81 -13.16 6.23 0.93
C VAL A 81 -12.01 5.63 0.12
N CYS A 82 -12.29 4.65 -0.75
CA CYS A 82 -11.29 4.05 -1.64
C CYS A 82 -10.65 5.11 -2.56
N ARG A 83 -11.49 5.96 -3.18
CA ARG A 83 -11.03 7.03 -4.07
C ARG A 83 -10.24 8.10 -3.30
N GLN A 84 -10.69 8.46 -2.10
CA GLN A 84 -9.94 9.38 -1.25
C GLN A 84 -8.55 8.80 -0.94
N ARG A 85 -8.47 7.53 -0.57
CA ARG A 85 -7.19 6.89 -0.27
C ARG A 85 -6.28 6.81 -1.48
N TRP A 86 -6.81 6.43 -2.65
CA TRP A 86 -6.06 6.44 -3.90
C TRP A 86 -5.43 7.81 -4.18
N ASN A 87 -6.22 8.88 -4.05
CA ASN A 87 -5.73 10.25 -4.25
C ASN A 87 -4.61 10.62 -3.25
N GLU A 88 -4.70 10.16 -2.01
CA GLU A 88 -3.61 10.32 -1.03
C GLU A 88 -2.36 9.58 -1.51
N MET A 89 -2.45 8.30 -1.88
CA MET A 89 -1.31 7.52 -2.36
C MET A 89 -0.60 8.20 -3.54
N VAL A 90 -1.37 8.62 -4.56
CA VAL A 90 -0.84 9.26 -5.77
C VAL A 90 -0.15 10.59 -5.47
N ARG A 91 -0.66 11.38 -4.51
CA ARG A 91 -0.01 12.65 -4.09
C ARG A 91 1.42 12.44 -3.59
N TYR A 92 1.70 11.28 -2.98
CA TYR A 92 3.03 10.96 -2.46
C TYR A 92 3.91 10.16 -3.46
N LEU A 93 3.43 9.88 -4.67
CA LEU A 93 4.21 9.23 -5.73
C LEU A 93 5.25 10.17 -6.40
N GLY A 94 5.31 11.45 -6.00
CA GLY A 94 6.27 12.41 -6.54
C GLY A 94 6.07 12.63 -8.04
N GLY A 95 7.12 12.47 -8.84
CA GLY A 95 7.06 12.62 -10.31
C GLY A 95 6.17 11.59 -11.00
N HIS A 96 5.84 10.47 -10.35
CA HIS A 96 4.93 9.48 -10.92
C HIS A 96 3.46 9.90 -10.85
N LYS A 97 3.11 10.96 -10.11
CA LYS A 97 1.73 11.48 -10.03
C LYS A 97 1.18 11.95 -11.39
N GLU A 98 2.06 12.36 -12.31
CA GLU A 98 1.70 12.89 -13.64
C GLU A 98 1.70 11.78 -14.70
N LYS A 99 2.04 10.56 -14.30
CA LYS A 99 2.09 9.41 -15.19
C LYS A 99 0.71 8.81 -15.41
N PRO A 100 0.50 8.02 -16.47
CA PRO A 100 -0.75 7.32 -16.70
C PRO A 100 -1.14 6.42 -15.53
N PHE A 101 -2.44 6.19 -15.36
CA PHE A 101 -3.00 5.33 -14.31
C PHE A 101 -2.28 3.98 -14.19
N ILE A 102 -2.06 3.29 -15.32
CA ILE A 102 -1.37 2.00 -15.35
C ILE A 102 0.04 2.07 -14.75
N GLU A 103 0.81 3.12 -15.05
CA GLU A 103 2.15 3.30 -14.47
C GLU A 103 2.07 3.61 -12.97
N GLN A 104 1.06 4.38 -12.54
CA GLN A 104 0.84 4.64 -11.11
C GLN A 104 0.50 3.36 -10.34
N VAL A 105 -0.38 2.51 -10.89
CA VAL A 105 -0.72 1.20 -10.32
C VAL A 105 0.50 0.28 -10.29
N GLU A 106 1.30 0.24 -11.35
CA GLU A 106 2.52 -0.58 -11.39
C GLU A 106 3.56 -0.14 -10.35
N VAL A 107 3.73 1.17 -10.15
CA VAL A 107 4.62 1.71 -9.10
C VAL A 107 4.09 1.34 -7.72
N LEU A 108 2.77 1.43 -7.50
CA LEU A 108 2.15 1.07 -6.23
C LEU A 108 2.19 -0.44 -5.96
N SER A 109 2.01 -1.30 -6.96
CA SER A 109 2.04 -2.75 -6.77
C SER A 109 3.41 -3.29 -6.42
N LYS A 110 4.47 -2.76 -7.05
CA LYS A 110 5.86 -3.04 -6.64
C LYS A 110 6.12 -2.60 -5.19
N ARG A 111 5.36 -1.62 -4.70
CA ARG A 111 5.52 -1.00 -3.39
C ARG A 111 4.70 -1.67 -2.28
N TYR A 112 3.51 -2.16 -2.62
CA TYR A 112 2.54 -2.87 -1.80
C TYR A 112 2.37 -4.27 -2.35
N CYS A 113 3.33 -5.16 -2.05
CA CYS A 113 3.25 -6.55 -2.48
C CYS A 113 2.09 -7.26 -1.74
N PRO A 114 1.04 -7.74 -2.43
CA PRO A 114 -0.12 -8.37 -1.80
C PRO A 114 0.23 -9.65 -1.02
N GLU A 115 1.28 -10.36 -1.45
CA GLU A 115 1.82 -11.54 -0.74
C GLU A 115 2.27 -11.24 0.71
N MET A 116 2.36 -9.96 1.08
CA MET A 116 2.69 -9.53 2.45
C MET A 116 1.46 -9.37 3.35
N VAL A 117 0.23 -9.47 2.84
CA VAL A 117 -1.01 -9.32 3.62
C VAL A 117 -1.16 -10.44 4.65
N ASP A 118 -0.98 -11.69 4.21
CA ASP A 118 -1.10 -12.87 5.08
C ASP A 118 -0.13 -12.85 6.28
N TYR A 119 1.07 -12.31 6.07
CA TYR A 119 2.07 -12.12 7.14
C TYR A 119 1.67 -11.07 8.18
N ARG A 120 0.72 -10.18 7.86
CA ARG A 120 0.24 -9.13 8.77
C ARG A 120 -1.06 -9.54 9.48
N GLU A 121 -1.89 -10.36 8.85
CA GLU A 121 -3.16 -10.84 9.42
C GLU A 121 -2.95 -12.04 10.36
N GLY A 122 -1.91 -12.83 10.16
CA GLY A 122 -1.54 -13.95 11.06
C GLY A 122 -0.98 -13.55 12.44
N GLU A 123 -0.80 -12.25 12.70
CA GLU A 123 -0.20 -11.71 13.93
C GLU A 123 -1.21 -10.87 14.76
N ALA A 124 -2.51 -11.13 14.61
CA ALA A 124 -3.59 -10.48 15.37
C ALA A 124 -4.00 -11.26 16.64
#